data_AF-A0A820QX85-F1
#
_entry.id   AF-A0A820QX85-F1
#
_cell.length_a   1.000
_cell.length_b   1.000
_cell.length_c   1.000
_cell.angle_alpha   90.00
_cell.angle_beta   90.00
_cell.angle_gamma   90.00
#
_symmetry.space_group_name_H-M   'P 1'
#
loop_
_entity.id
_entity.type
_entity.pdbx_description
1 polymer ?
#
loop_
_entity_poly.entity_id
_entity_poly.type
_entity_poly.pdbx_seq_one_letter_code
_entity_poly.pdbx_strand_id
1 'polypeptide(L)'
;HIMQLLDLNPKLAPDLDIETLNENLFDRLKAVGRSKAFDFIGTIFAILSALLVTIEVSHHHLNTDYEDLVIYIIPIAFINLSLIIYFFLEIIVKAWAFGPINFFRSSTMHILEATVAFTCFVLQ
;
A
#
# COMPACT_ATOMS: atom_id res chain seq x y z
N HIS A 1 -36.03 13.96 -25.48
CA HIS A 1 -36.36 15.02 -24.51
C HIS A 1 -35.27 15.35 -23.49
N ILE A 2 -34.35 14.44 -23.12
CA ILE A 2 -33.23 14.76 -22.21
C ILE A 2 -32.13 15.62 -22.89
N MET A 3 -31.96 15.46 -24.21
CA MET A 3 -30.94 16.15 -25.01
C MET A 3 -31.18 17.67 -25.18
N GLN A 4 -32.35 18.20 -24.82
CA GLN A 4 -32.67 19.63 -24.90
C GLN A 4 -32.54 20.36 -23.56
N LEU A 5 -32.35 19.65 -22.44
CA LEU A 5 -32.16 20.27 -21.12
C LEU A 5 -30.70 20.74 -20.89
N LEU A 6 -29.77 20.29 -21.73
CA LEU A 6 -28.36 20.72 -21.70
C LEU A 6 -28.11 22.06 -22.42
N ASP A 7 -29.02 22.50 -23.29
CA ASP A 7 -28.91 23.78 -24.02
C ASP A 7 -29.38 25.00 -23.20
N LEU A 8 -30.00 24.80 -22.04
CA LEU A 8 -30.63 25.87 -21.25
C LEU A 8 -29.78 26.40 -20.09
N ASN A 9 -28.59 25.86 -19.85
CA ASN A 9 -27.69 26.40 -18.84
C ASN A 9 -26.21 26.04 -19.10
N PRO A 10 -25.46 26.84 -19.89
CA PRO A 10 -24.03 26.64 -20.11
C PRO A 10 -23.18 26.85 -18.84
N LYS A 11 -23.78 27.10 -17.67
CA LYS A 11 -23.09 27.17 -16.37
C LYS A 11 -23.22 25.89 -15.52
N LEU A 12 -23.95 24.87 -15.98
CA LEU A 12 -24.25 23.69 -15.15
C LEU A 12 -23.42 22.44 -15.45
N ALA A 13 -22.61 22.45 -16.50
CA ALA A 13 -21.49 21.53 -16.63
C ALA A 13 -20.25 22.37 -16.38
N PRO A 14 -19.59 22.29 -15.21
CA PRO A 14 -18.21 22.72 -15.16
C PRO A 14 -17.51 21.90 -16.24
N ASP A 15 -16.77 22.56 -17.12
CA ASP A 15 -15.72 21.93 -17.92
C ASP A 15 -14.78 21.25 -16.92
N LEU A 16 -15.13 20.02 -16.53
CA LEU A 16 -14.32 19.17 -15.68
C LEU A 16 -13.26 18.65 -16.63
N ASP A 17 -12.30 19.53 -16.90
CA ASP A 17 -11.15 19.24 -17.72
C ASP A 17 -10.44 18.05 -17.07
N ILE A 18 -10.65 16.87 -17.67
CA ILE A 18 -10.19 15.58 -17.17
C ILE A 18 -8.66 15.61 -17.04
N GLU A 19 -8.00 16.41 -17.86
CA GLU A 19 -6.56 16.60 -17.87
C GLU A 19 -6.08 17.30 -16.59
N THR A 20 -6.69 18.42 -16.20
CA THR A 20 -6.40 19.10 -14.92
C THR A 20 -6.82 18.28 -13.70
N LEU A 21 -7.88 17.48 -13.78
CA LEU A 21 -8.25 16.58 -12.67
C LEU A 21 -7.18 15.51 -12.46
N ASN A 22 -6.66 14.95 -13.55
CA ASN A 22 -5.64 13.91 -13.54
C ASN A 22 -4.30 14.44 -13.00
N GLU A 23 -3.86 15.63 -13.45
CA GLU A 23 -2.65 16.29 -12.94
C GLU A 23 -2.71 16.54 -11.44
N ASN A 24 -3.84 17.06 -10.95
CA ASN A 24 -4.05 17.28 -9.51
C ASN A 24 -4.02 15.99 -8.69
N LEU A 25 -4.50 14.88 -9.23
CA LEU A 25 -4.46 13.56 -8.59
C LEU A 25 -3.03 13.02 -8.52
N PHE A 26 -2.27 13.15 -9.61
CA PHE A 26 -0.86 12.74 -9.66
C PHE A 26 0.01 13.52 -8.69
N ASP A 27 -0.17 14.83 -8.59
CA ASP A 27 0.62 15.64 -7.67
C ASP A 27 0.29 15.33 -6.21
N ARG A 28 -0.96 15.03 -5.90
CA ARG A 28 -1.36 14.54 -4.57
C ARG A 28 -0.73 13.18 -4.26
N LEU A 29 -0.72 12.24 -5.20
CA LEU A 29 -0.07 10.94 -5.03
C LEU A 29 1.45 11.09 -4.80
N LYS A 30 2.12 11.97 -5.55
CA LYS A 30 3.53 12.29 -5.33
C LYS A 30 3.76 12.88 -3.94
N ALA A 31 2.88 13.77 -3.48
CA ALA A 31 2.99 14.37 -2.15
C ALA A 31 2.83 13.31 -1.04
N VAL A 32 1.89 12.37 -1.20
CA VAL A 32 1.69 11.25 -0.26
C VAL A 32 2.94 10.37 -0.20
N GLY A 33 3.46 9.94 -1.36
CA GLY A 33 4.64 9.07 -1.44
C GLY A 33 5.93 9.70 -0.93
N ARG A 34 5.99 11.03 -0.79
CA ARG A 34 7.10 11.77 -0.19
C ARG A 34 6.85 12.21 1.25
N SER A 35 5.70 11.86 1.83
CA SER A 35 5.31 12.34 3.15
C SER A 35 5.93 11.47 4.26
N LYS A 36 6.45 12.12 5.29
CA LYS A 36 6.96 11.43 6.50
C LYS A 36 5.88 10.62 7.22
N ALA A 37 4.61 11.03 7.09
CA ALA A 37 3.49 10.31 7.68
C ALA A 37 3.30 8.94 7.02
N PHE A 38 3.49 8.86 5.70
CA PHE A 38 3.41 7.61 4.97
C PHE A 38 4.54 6.64 5.37
N ASP A 39 5.77 7.14 5.50
CA ASP A 39 6.90 6.35 6.03
C ASP A 39 6.66 5.86 7.47
N PHE A 40 6.06 6.70 8.30
CA PHE A 40 5.74 6.36 9.69
C PHE A 40 4.69 5.23 9.76
N ILE A 41 3.65 5.27 8.93
CA ILE A 41 2.65 4.19 8.85
C ILE A 41 3.32 2.90 8.38
N GLY A 42 4.18 2.96 7.36
CA GLY A 42 4.95 1.79 6.90
C GLY A 42 5.79 1.18 8.01
N THR A 43 6.42 2.01 8.84
CA THR A 43 7.21 1.54 10.00
C THR A 43 6.34 0.83 11.04
N ILE A 44 5.16 1.37 11.36
CA ILE A 44 4.21 0.72 12.29
C ILE A 44 3.80 -0.65 11.75
N PHE A 45 3.48 -0.73 10.46
CA PHE A 45 3.07 -1.98 9.82
C PHE A 45 4.21 -3.00 9.76
N ALA A 46 5.46 -2.56 9.61
CA ALA A 46 6.62 -3.44 9.67
C ALA A 46 6.80 -4.04 11.07
N ILE A 47 6.63 -3.23 12.12
CA ILE A 47 6.66 -3.72 13.52
C ILE A 47 5.52 -4.71 13.76
N LEU A 48 4.30 -4.40 13.30
CA LEU A 48 3.14 -5.29 13.41
C LEU A 48 3.40 -6.63 12.71
N SER A 49 3.96 -6.60 11.50
CA SER A 49 4.34 -7.81 10.75
C SER A 49 5.33 -8.67 11.53
N ALA A 50 6.35 -8.07 12.14
CA ALA A 50 7.34 -8.81 12.93
C ALA A 50 6.73 -9.45 14.18
N LEU A 51 5.79 -8.76 14.84
CA LEU A 51 5.05 -9.29 15.99
C LEU A 51 4.17 -10.48 15.59
N LEU A 52 3.47 -10.40 14.46
CA LEU A 52 2.63 -11.49 13.96
C LEU A 52 3.45 -12.75 13.66
N VAL A 53 4.60 -12.62 13.00
CA VAL A 53 5.52 -13.74 12.75
C VAL A 53 6.00 -14.36 14.06
N THR A 54 6.29 -13.53 15.07
CA THR A 54 6.72 -14.02 16.40
C THR A 54 5.62 -14.85 17.07
N ILE A 55 4.36 -14.40 16.97
CA ILE A 55 3.20 -15.12 17.50
C ILE A 55 3.01 -16.45 16.77
N GLU A 56 3.11 -16.44 15.44
CA GLU A 56 2.97 -17.61 14.58
C GLU A 56 4.03 -18.68 14.92
N VAL A 57 5.30 -18.29 14.98
CA VAL A 57 6.41 -19.20 15.33
C VAL A 57 6.24 -19.74 16.76
N SER A 58 5.83 -18.90 17.70
CA SER A 58 5.62 -19.31 19.10
C SER A 58 4.48 -20.31 19.23
N HIS A 59 3.38 -20.12 18.47
CA HIS A 59 2.28 -21.08 18.43
C HIS A 59 2.70 -22.38 17.75
N HIS A 60 3.55 -22.33 16.72
CA HIS A 60 4.02 -23.55 16.05
C HIS A 60 4.90 -24.45 16.95
N HIS A 61 5.52 -23.90 17.99
CA HIS A 61 6.32 -24.65 18.97
C HIS A 61 5.50 -25.21 20.13
N LEU A 62 4.33 -24.64 20.40
CA LEU A 62 3.36 -25.21 21.29
C LEU A 62 2.57 -26.21 20.45
N ASN A 63 2.55 -27.49 20.83
CA ASN A 63 1.89 -28.54 20.05
C ASN A 63 0.34 -28.36 20.15
N THR A 64 -0.19 -27.28 19.58
CA THR A 64 -1.56 -26.81 19.73
C THR A 64 -2.53 -27.68 18.95
N ASP A 65 -3.68 -27.95 19.55
CA ASP A 65 -4.75 -28.75 18.96
C ASP A 65 -5.28 -28.12 17.66
N TYR A 66 -5.86 -28.95 16.80
CA TYR A 66 -6.32 -28.56 15.46
C TYR A 66 -7.36 -27.42 15.48
N GLU A 67 -8.09 -27.24 16.58
CA GLU A 67 -9.06 -26.15 16.76
C GLU A 67 -8.40 -24.78 16.96
N ASP A 68 -7.27 -24.73 17.68
CA ASP A 68 -6.47 -23.51 17.84
C ASP A 68 -5.80 -23.11 16.52
N LEU A 69 -5.45 -24.10 15.69
CA LEU A 69 -4.88 -23.88 14.37
C LEU A 69 -5.81 -23.01 13.50
N VAL A 70 -7.11 -23.30 13.48
CA VAL A 70 -8.08 -22.61 12.63
C VAL A 70 -8.41 -21.20 13.13
N ILE A 71 -8.54 -21.03 14.45
CA ILE A 71 -8.96 -19.76 15.06
C ILE A 71 -7.85 -18.71 14.97
N TYR A 72 -6.58 -19.11 15.09
CA TYR A 72 -5.46 -18.16 15.13
C TYR A 72 -4.68 -18.05 13.81
N ILE A 73 -4.42 -19.15 13.08
CA ILE A 73 -3.54 -19.08 11.89
C ILE A 73 -4.25 -18.46 10.69
N ILE A 74 -5.53 -18.73 10.46
CA ILE A 74 -6.25 -18.17 9.30
C ILE A 74 -6.29 -16.62 9.36
N PRO A 75 -6.66 -15.98 10.49
CA PRO A 75 -6.61 -14.53 10.58
C PRO A 75 -5.19 -13.97 10.45
N ILE A 76 -4.18 -14.62 11.05
CA ILE A 76 -2.78 -14.18 10.95
C ILE A 76 -2.30 -14.22 9.50
N ALA A 77 -2.58 -15.30 8.77
CA ALA A 77 -2.24 -15.43 7.35
C ALA A 77 -2.90 -14.33 6.50
N PHE A 78 -4.19 -14.03 6.75
CA PHE A 78 -4.90 -12.96 6.04
C PHE A 78 -4.32 -11.57 6.33
N ILE A 79 -3.96 -11.29 7.58
CA ILE A 79 -3.32 -10.01 7.96
C ILE A 79 -1.93 -9.93 7.32
N ASN A 80 -1.13 -10.99 7.35
CA ASN A 80 0.18 -11.03 6.71
C ASN A 80 0.09 -10.75 5.20
N LEU A 81 -0.87 -11.37 4.50
CA LEU A 81 -1.12 -11.10 3.08
C LEU A 81 -1.49 -9.63 2.83
N SER A 82 -2.35 -9.06 3.69
CA SER A 82 -2.75 -7.65 3.60
C SER A 82 -1.57 -6.69 3.79
N LEU A 83 -0.65 -7.02 4.71
CA LEU A 83 0.58 -6.25 4.94
C LEU A 83 1.54 -6.35 3.74
N ILE A 84 1.69 -7.53 3.13
CA ILE A 84 2.51 -7.70 1.92
C ILE A 84 1.98 -6.83 0.77
N ILE A 85 0.66 -6.85 0.53
CA ILE A 85 0.03 -6.01 -0.49
C ILE A 85 0.27 -4.53 -0.19
N TYR A 86 0.14 -4.12 1.07
CA TYR A 86 0.42 -2.75 1.49
C TYR A 86 1.87 -2.35 1.16
N PHE A 87 2.88 -3.14 1.54
CA PHE A 87 4.28 -2.80 1.28
C PHE A 87 4.60 -2.72 -0.22
N PHE A 88 3.98 -3.59 -1.04
CA PHE A 88 4.08 -3.48 -2.49
C PHE A 88 3.52 -2.17 -3.02
N LEU A 89 2.32 -1.80 -2.59
CA LEU A 89 1.70 -0.53 -2.98
C LEU A 89 2.50 0.66 -2.49
N GLU A 90 3.06 0.60 -1.28
CA GLU A 90 3.94 1.62 -0.74
C GLU A 90 5.17 1.84 -1.63
N ILE A 91 5.86 0.77 -2.04
CA ILE A 91 7.00 0.86 -2.96
C ILE A 91 6.57 1.45 -4.30
N ILE A 92 5.44 1.03 -4.87
CA ILE A 92 4.94 1.57 -6.15
C ILE A 92 4.66 3.07 -6.04
N VAL A 93 3.97 3.50 -4.98
CA VAL A 93 3.65 4.91 -4.75
C VAL A 93 4.92 5.73 -4.56
N LYS A 94 5.90 5.25 -3.77
CA LYS A 94 7.19 5.92 -3.59
C LYS A 94 8.00 5.95 -4.90
N ALA A 95 8.07 4.84 -5.63
CA ALA A 95 8.77 4.78 -6.91
C ALA A 95 8.17 5.74 -7.95
N TRP A 96 6.85 5.88 -8.00
CA TRP A 96 6.18 6.90 -8.81
C TRP A 96 6.44 8.32 -8.31
N ALA A 97 6.46 8.51 -6.98
CA ALA A 97 6.65 9.83 -6.38
C ALA A 97 8.04 10.41 -6.65
N PHE A 98 9.10 9.60 -6.58
CA PHE A 98 10.48 10.04 -6.83
C PHE A 98 10.92 9.86 -8.28
N GLY A 99 10.23 8.98 -9.03
CA GLY A 99 10.70 8.41 -10.29
C GLY A 99 11.56 7.17 -10.00
N PRO A 100 11.40 6.05 -10.73
CA PRO A 100 11.95 4.75 -10.35
C PRO A 100 13.48 4.74 -10.21
N ILE A 101 14.19 5.45 -11.08
CA ILE A 101 15.67 5.56 -11.02
C ILE A 101 16.11 6.36 -9.79
N ASN A 102 15.41 7.45 -9.49
CA ASN A 102 15.74 8.32 -8.37
C ASN A 102 15.33 7.69 -7.04
N PHE A 103 14.26 6.90 -7.01
CA PHE A 103 13.84 6.14 -5.84
C PHE A 103 14.97 5.29 -5.28
N PHE A 104 15.58 4.43 -6.12
CA PHE A 104 16.69 3.58 -5.68
C PHE A 104 18.00 4.33 -5.40
N ARG A 105 18.19 5.53 -5.98
CA ARG A 105 19.38 6.37 -5.73
C ARG A 105 19.25 7.27 -4.50
N SER A 106 18.02 7.62 -4.13
CA SER A 106 17.75 8.60 -3.08
C SER A 106 18.04 8.08 -1.68
N SER A 107 17.90 6.76 -1.46
CA SER A 107 18.19 6.13 -0.18
C SER A 107 18.47 4.65 -0.34
N THR A 108 19.49 4.15 0.35
CA THR A 108 19.75 2.71 0.47
C THR A 108 18.62 1.98 1.20
N MET A 109 17.83 2.67 2.03
CA MET A 109 16.67 2.06 2.69
C MET A 109 15.58 1.67 1.69
N HIS A 110 15.39 2.40 0.59
CA HIS A 110 14.42 2.02 -0.43
C HIS A 110 14.78 0.74 -1.16
N ILE A 111 16.08 0.48 -1.34
CA ILE A 111 16.58 -0.79 -1.89
C ILE A 111 16.29 -1.93 -0.91
N LEU A 112 16.52 -1.70 0.39
CA LEU A 112 16.21 -2.67 1.44
C LEU A 112 14.71 -2.98 1.50
N GLU A 113 13.85 -1.95 1.55
CA GLU A 113 12.39 -2.07 1.53
C GLU A 113 11.91 -2.91 0.33
N ALA A 114 12.41 -2.60 -0.87
CA ALA A 114 12.06 -3.33 -2.09
C ALA A 114 12.54 -4.79 -2.06
N THR A 115 13.73 -5.04 -1.52
CA THR A 115 14.29 -6.40 -1.38
C THR A 115 13.47 -7.23 -0.41
N VAL A 116 13.13 -6.66 0.76
CA VAL A 116 12.31 -7.33 1.78
C VAL A 116 10.93 -7.65 1.23
N ALA A 117 10.25 -6.70 0.60
CA ALA A 117 8.93 -6.93 0.00
C ALA A 117 8.97 -8.04 -1.08
N PHE A 118 9.99 -8.03 -1.94
CA PHE A 118 10.18 -9.08 -2.94
C PHE A 118 10.40 -10.46 -2.31
N THR A 119 11.28 -10.55 -1.30
CA THR A 119 11.54 -11.80 -0.58
C THR A 119 10.28 -12.34 0.11
N CYS A 120 9.48 -11.46 0.75
CA CYS A 120 8.22 -11.85 1.38
C CYS A 120 7.20 -12.38 0.37
N PHE A 121 7.15 -11.85 -0.85
CA PHE A 121 6.24 -12.34 -1.89
C PHE A 121 6.66 -13.69 -2.48
N VAL A 122 7.97 -13.94 -2.61
CA VAL A 122 8.49 -15.20 -3.18
C VAL A 122 8.45 -16.36 -2.19
N LEU A 123 8.57 -16.07 -0.89
CA LEU A 123 8.65 -17.09 0.16
C LEU A 123 7.29 -17.50 0.78
N GLN A 124 6.18 -16.85 0.41
CA GLN A 124 4.82 -17.29 0.77
C GLN A 124 4.29 -18.33 -0.21
#